data_AF-A0A959US41-F1
#
_entry.id   AF-A0A959US41-F1
#
_cell.length_a   1.000
_cell.length_b   1.000
_cell.length_c   1.000
_cell.angle_alpha   90.00
_cell.angle_beta   90.00
_cell.angle_gamma   90.00
#
_symmetry.space_group_name_H-M   'P 1'
#
loop_
_entity.id
_entity.type
_entity.pdbx_description
1 polymer ?
#
loop_
_entity_poly.entity_id
_entity_poly.type
_entity_poly.pdbx_seq_one_letter_code
_entity_poly.pdbx_strand_id
1 'polypeptide(L)'
;MTTPTTHLDRFEPISLEEMDGVKLQDRVDTKYVFGEDRLAEVLEAMLPHYRLLQVDGKRGTPYRSLYFDTPDLRDYYAHHNRRTFRSKVRFREYIGSDLVFLEVK
;
A
#
# COMPACT_ATOMS: atom_id res chain seq x y z
N MET A 1 9.75 -19.94 -12.85
CA MET A 1 9.33 -18.73 -12.11
C MET A 1 7.86 -18.53 -12.38
N THR A 2 7.00 -19.01 -11.46
CA THR A 2 5.55 -18.89 -11.57
C THR A 2 5.18 -17.44 -11.32
N THR A 3 4.52 -16.79 -12.27
CA THR A 3 4.15 -15.39 -12.16
C THR A 3 3.23 -15.21 -10.93
N PRO A 4 3.51 -14.27 -10.01
CA PRO A 4 2.73 -14.09 -8.77
C PRO A 4 1.23 -13.83 -9.01
N THR A 5 0.83 -13.46 -10.23
CA THR A 5 -0.54 -13.20 -10.65
C THR A 5 -1.48 -14.39 -10.40
N THR A 6 -1.03 -15.64 -10.58
CA THR A 6 -1.89 -16.82 -10.47
C THR A 6 -2.44 -17.05 -9.04
N HIS A 7 -1.67 -16.68 -8.01
CA HIS A 7 -2.14 -16.81 -6.63
C HIS A 7 -3.19 -15.75 -6.27
N LEU A 8 -3.08 -14.55 -6.85
CA LEU A 8 -3.98 -13.44 -6.57
C LEU A 8 -5.39 -13.69 -7.07
N ASP A 9 -5.57 -14.46 -8.15
CA ASP A 9 -6.88 -14.76 -8.73
C ASP A 9 -7.77 -15.63 -7.83
N ARG A 10 -7.16 -16.34 -6.87
CA ARG A 10 -7.87 -17.23 -5.92
C ARG A 10 -8.52 -16.49 -4.75
N PHE A 11 -8.14 -15.24 -4.52
CA PHE A 11 -8.78 -14.42 -3.49
C PHE A 11 -10.17 -13.99 -3.95
N GLU A 12 -11.14 -14.07 -3.04
CA GLU A 12 -12.44 -13.44 -3.24
C GLU A 12 -12.24 -11.91 -3.38
N PRO A 13 -12.79 -11.28 -4.43
CA PRO A 13 -12.62 -9.85 -4.63
C PRO A 13 -13.43 -9.05 -3.60
N ILE A 14 -13.00 -7.84 -3.28
CA ILE A 14 -13.78 -6.84 -2.54
C ILE A 14 -13.68 -5.49 -3.26
N SER A 15 -14.79 -4.77 -3.36
CA SER A 15 -14.88 -3.44 -3.98
C SER A 15 -14.61 -2.30 -2.98
N LEU A 16 -14.39 -1.09 -3.49
CA LEU A 16 -14.28 0.10 -2.62
C LEU A 16 -15.61 0.39 -1.92
N GLU A 17 -16.75 0.20 -2.59
CA GLU A 17 -18.07 0.40 -1.99
C GLU A 17 -18.31 -0.54 -0.79
N GLU A 18 -17.86 -1.80 -0.88
CA GLU A 18 -17.94 -2.74 0.26
C GLU A 18 -17.02 -2.35 1.41
N MET A 19 -15.86 -1.72 1.12
CA MET A 19 -14.93 -1.25 2.15
C MET A 19 -15.43 -0.01 2.89
N ASP A 20 -16.38 0.74 2.34
CA ASP A 20 -16.93 1.94 2.98
C ASP A 20 -17.60 1.65 4.33
N GLY A 21 -18.12 0.43 4.52
CA GLY A 21 -18.73 -0.03 5.77
C GLY A 21 -17.76 -0.21 6.95
N VAL A 22 -16.44 -0.16 6.72
CA VAL A 22 -15.40 -0.40 7.76
C VAL A 22 -14.46 0.79 7.99
N LYS A 23 -14.89 2.00 7.65
CA LYS A 23 -14.06 3.24 7.63
C LYS A 23 -13.48 3.70 8.98
N LEU A 24 -14.05 3.30 10.12
CA LEU A 24 -13.70 3.82 11.45
C LEU A 24 -13.06 2.74 12.33
N GLN A 25 -11.88 2.24 11.95
CA GLN A 25 -11.13 1.32 12.80
C GLN A 25 -9.85 1.97 13.33
N ASP A 26 -9.60 1.79 14.63
CA ASP A 26 -8.28 1.97 15.21
C ASP A 26 -7.35 0.91 14.60
N ARG A 27 -6.40 1.36 13.78
CA ARG A 27 -5.48 0.47 13.06
C ARG A 27 -4.12 0.47 13.71
N VAL A 28 -3.58 -0.74 13.89
CA VAL A 28 -2.16 -0.97 14.20
C VAL A 28 -1.49 -1.49 12.93
N ASP A 29 -0.37 -0.89 12.55
CA ASP A 29 0.42 -1.32 11.39
C ASP A 29 1.71 -1.97 11.88
N THR A 30 1.92 -3.23 11.47
CA THR A 30 3.17 -3.97 11.69
C THR A 30 3.76 -4.38 10.35
N LYS A 31 5.06 -4.11 10.15
CA LYS A 31 5.77 -4.39 8.89
C LYS A 31 6.77 -5.51 9.07
N TYR A 32 6.82 -6.42 8.11
CA TYR A 32 7.73 -7.56 8.07
C TYR A 32 8.54 -7.54 6.77
N VAL A 33 9.79 -8.01 6.84
CA VAL A 33 10.64 -8.26 5.67
C VAL A 33 10.82 -9.77 5.57
N PHE A 34 10.69 -10.31 4.36
CA PHE A 34 10.85 -11.74 4.08
C PHE A 34 11.41 -11.92 2.66
N GLY A 35 12.01 -13.08 2.41
CA GLY A 35 12.53 -13.44 1.08
C GLY A 35 11.41 -13.67 0.08
N GLU A 36 11.64 -13.28 -1.18
CA GLU A 36 10.67 -13.43 -2.27
C GLU A 36 10.21 -14.88 -2.46
N ASP A 37 11.09 -15.84 -2.18
CA ASP A 37 10.83 -17.28 -2.22
C ASP A 37 9.66 -17.72 -1.32
N ARG A 38 9.36 -16.96 -0.26
CA ARG A 38 8.25 -17.23 0.67
C ARG A 38 6.94 -16.57 0.27
N LEU A 39 6.92 -15.74 -0.78
CA LEU A 39 5.72 -14.98 -1.16
C LEU A 39 4.52 -15.90 -1.46
N ALA A 40 4.74 -17.00 -2.17
CA ALA A 40 3.69 -17.95 -2.51
C ALA A 40 3.08 -18.58 -1.23
N GLU A 41 3.93 -19.06 -0.32
CA GLU A 41 3.53 -19.63 0.97
C GLU A 41 2.67 -18.65 1.79
N VAL A 42 3.10 -17.38 1.87
CA VAL A 42 2.39 -16.33 2.59
C VAL A 42 1.02 -16.06 1.96
N LEU A 43 0.95 -15.94 0.62
CA LEU A 43 -0.32 -15.72 -0.07
C LEU A 43 -1.30 -16.89 0.14
N GLU A 44 -0.83 -18.14 0.10
CA GLU A 44 -1.66 -19.32 0.38
C GLU A 44 -2.25 -19.27 1.80
N ALA A 45 -1.42 -18.95 2.80
CA ALA A 45 -1.86 -18.85 4.19
C ALA A 45 -2.88 -17.71 4.42
N MET A 46 -2.88 -16.69 3.57
CA MET A 46 -3.81 -15.56 3.65
C MET A 46 -5.19 -15.84 3.03
N LEU A 47 -5.30 -16.78 2.09
CA LEU A 47 -6.54 -17.06 1.34
C LEU A 47 -7.79 -17.24 2.21
N PRO A 48 -7.79 -18.03 3.30
CA PRO A 48 -9.00 -18.24 4.11
C PRO A 48 -9.36 -17.03 5.00
N HIS A 49 -8.53 -15.99 5.05
CA HIS A 49 -8.67 -14.89 6.02
C HIS A 49 -8.88 -13.52 5.36
N TYR A 50 -8.52 -13.36 4.09
CA TYR A 50 -8.50 -12.06 3.42
C TYR A 50 -9.23 -12.10 2.07
N ARG A 51 -9.81 -10.95 1.72
CA ARG A 51 -10.33 -10.65 0.38
C ARG A 51 -9.37 -9.69 -0.33
N LEU A 52 -9.33 -9.72 -1.66
CA LEU A 52 -8.43 -8.87 -2.45
C LEU A 52 -9.18 -7.69 -3.08
N LEU A 53 -8.67 -6.48 -2.87
CA LEU A 53 -9.24 -5.28 -3.49
C LEU A 53 -9.17 -5.37 -5.02
N GLN A 54 -10.30 -5.14 -5.68
CA GLN A 54 -10.43 -5.05 -7.13
C GLN A 54 -11.17 -3.75 -7.49
N VAL A 55 -10.58 -2.95 -8.38
CA VAL A 55 -11.14 -1.67 -8.86
C VAL A 55 -11.14 -1.69 -10.39
N ASP A 56 -12.27 -1.39 -11.01
CA ASP A 56 -12.45 -1.41 -12.48
C ASP A 56 -11.96 -2.72 -13.13
N GLY A 57 -12.26 -3.84 -12.48
CA GLY A 57 -11.84 -5.17 -12.95
C GLY A 57 -10.36 -5.49 -12.70
N LYS A 58 -9.55 -4.55 -12.21
CA LYS A 58 -8.11 -4.73 -12.00
C LYS A 58 -7.80 -5.07 -10.54
N ARG A 59 -7.08 -6.18 -10.34
CA ARG A 59 -6.50 -6.58 -9.05
C ARG A 59 -5.19 -5.84 -8.84
N GLY A 60 -5.03 -5.24 -7.67
CA GLY A 60 -3.88 -4.41 -7.35
C GLY A 60 -4.03 -3.00 -7.91
N THR A 61 -3.81 -2.01 -7.05
CA THR A 61 -3.87 -0.59 -7.39
C THR A 61 -2.44 -0.04 -7.46
N PRO A 62 -1.78 -0.06 -8.64
CA PRO A 62 -0.44 0.48 -8.76
C PRO A 62 -0.45 1.96 -8.42
N TYR A 63 0.53 2.39 -7.64
CA TYR A 63 0.69 3.79 -7.28
C TYR A 63 2.15 4.20 -7.35
N ARG A 64 2.38 5.48 -7.63
CA ARG A 64 3.68 6.12 -7.53
C ARG A 64 3.61 7.20 -6.47
N SER A 65 4.68 7.35 -5.69
CA SER A 65 4.81 8.42 -4.72
C SER A 65 6.08 9.21 -4.99
N LEU A 66 5.93 10.52 -5.22
CA LEU A 66 7.03 11.48 -5.35
C LEU A 66 7.15 12.23 -4.04
N TYR A 67 8.22 11.97 -3.28
CA TYR A 67 8.50 12.68 -2.03
C TYR A 67 9.27 13.97 -2.31
N PHE A 68 8.89 15.02 -1.61
CA PHE A 68 9.59 16.29 -1.62
C PHE A 68 10.48 16.36 -0.38
N ASP A 69 11.63 16.98 -0.57
CA ASP A 69 12.52 17.36 0.50
C ASP A 69 13.20 18.66 0.11
N THR A 70 13.86 19.26 1.10
CA THR A 70 14.81 20.35 0.95
C THR A 70 16.14 19.88 0.35
N PRO A 71 16.93 20.77 -0.27
CA PRO A 71 18.27 20.42 -0.78
C PRO A 71 19.21 19.83 0.27
N ASP A 72 19.03 20.19 1.55
CA ASP A 72 19.80 19.70 2.70
C ASP A 72 19.20 18.44 3.36
N LEU A 73 18.20 17.81 2.74
CA LEU A 73 17.57 16.56 3.20
C LEU A 73 16.96 16.65 4.61
N ARG A 74 16.46 17.82 4.99
CA ARG A 74 15.89 18.09 6.31
C ARG A 74 14.78 17.12 6.68
N ASP A 75 13.86 16.82 5.76
CA ASP A 75 12.70 15.98 6.06
C ASP A 75 13.12 14.50 6.19
N TYR A 76 14.06 14.05 5.36
CA TYR A 76 14.73 12.76 5.51
C TYR A 76 15.39 12.62 6.88
N TYR A 77 16.25 13.56 7.29
CA TYR A 77 16.94 13.48 8.58
C TYR A 77 15.98 13.57 9.76
N ALA A 78 14.95 14.42 9.68
CA ALA A 78 13.91 14.48 10.71
C ALA A 78 13.17 13.14 10.85
N HIS A 79 12.88 12.46 9.74
CA HIS A 79 12.25 11.15 9.75
C HIS A 79 13.18 10.06 10.31
N HIS A 80 14.41 9.99 9.81
CA HIS A 80 15.41 9.01 10.23
C HIS A 80 15.70 9.11 11.72
N ASN A 81 15.86 10.33 12.24
CA ASN A 81 16.12 10.61 13.65
C ASN A 81 14.86 10.57 14.53
N ARG A 82 13.71 10.13 13.99
CA ARG A 82 12.43 9.97 14.70
C ARG A 82 11.97 11.23 15.44
N ARG A 83 12.22 12.42 14.88
CA ARG A 83 11.77 13.68 15.50
C ARG A 83 10.25 13.69 15.63
N THR A 84 9.75 14.20 16.76
CA THR A 84 8.32 14.30 17.06
C THR A 84 7.59 15.18 16.05
N PHE A 85 8.12 16.37 15.78
CA PHE A 85 7.65 17.28 14.73
C PHE A 85 8.48 17.05 13.48
N ARG A 86 7.86 16.43 12.47
CA ARG A 86 8.45 16.15 11.17
C ARG A 86 7.36 16.27 10.11
N SER A 87 7.75 16.59 8.89
CA SER A 87 6.84 16.62 7.76
C SER A 87 7.21 15.55 6.75
N LYS A 88 6.20 14.99 6.09
CA LYS A 88 6.36 14.18 4.88
C LYS A 88 5.41 14.72 3.83
N VAL A 89 5.97 15.38 2.82
CA VAL A 89 5.20 15.92 1.69
C VAL A 89 5.40 15.01 0.49
N ARG A 90 4.30 14.56 -0.12
CA ARG A 90 4.36 13.75 -1.34
C ARG A 90 3.20 13.99 -2.28
N PHE A 91 3.45 13.88 -3.58
CA PHE A 91 2.39 13.55 -4.52
C PHE A 91 2.23 12.04 -4.57
N ARG A 92 0.99 11.56 -4.44
CA ARG A 92 0.62 10.17 -4.70
C ARG A 92 -0.30 10.12 -5.91
N GLU A 93 0.15 9.40 -6.92
CA GLU A 93 -0.57 9.13 -8.16
C GLU A 93 -1.03 7.68 -8.16
N TYR A 94 -2.31 7.48 -8.42
CA TYR A 94 -2.90 6.16 -8.63
C TYR A 94 -2.88 5.87 -10.13
N ILE A 95 -2.01 4.95 -10.55
CA ILE A 95 -1.69 4.73 -11.96
C ILE A 95 -2.91 4.12 -12.65
N GLY A 96 -3.36 4.77 -13.72
CA GLY A 96 -4.50 4.33 -14.51
C GLY A 96 -5.86 4.82 -14.02
N SER A 97 -5.92 5.66 -12.99
CA SER A 97 -7.16 6.31 -12.53
C SER A 97 -7.16 7.83 -12.68
N ASP A 98 -6.11 8.43 -13.24
CA ASP A 98 -5.89 9.88 -13.35
C ASP A 98 -6.00 10.67 -12.03
N LEU A 99 -5.94 9.97 -10.88
CA LEU A 99 -6.05 10.57 -9.56
C LEU A 99 -4.66 10.87 -8.99
N VAL A 100 -4.47 12.13 -8.62
CA VAL A 100 -3.25 12.61 -7.96
C VAL A 100 -3.62 13.40 -6.71
N PHE A 101 -2.99 13.06 -5.59
CA PHE A 101 -3.20 13.73 -4.32
C PHE A 101 -1.90 14.32 -3.79
N LEU A 102 -1.94 15.57 -3.34
CA LEU A 102 -0.90 16.13 -2.46
C LEU A 102 -1.21 15.68 -1.03
N GLU A 103 -0.34 14.84 -0.46
CA GLU A 103 -0.44 14.39 0.92
C GLU A 103 0.62 15.10 1.79
N VAL A 104 0.18 15.63 2.93
CA VAL A 104 1.05 16.20 3.97
C VAL A 104 0.80 15.47 5.28
N LYS A 105 1.85 14.89 5.86
CA LYS A 105 1.81 14.15 7.14
C LYS A 105 2.85 14.66 8.11
#